data_AF-A0A7X7VZV6-F1
#
_entry.id   AF-A0A7X7VZV6-F1
#
_cell.length_a   1.000
_cell.length_b   1.000
_cell.length_c   1.000
_cell.angle_alpha   90.00
_cell.angle_beta   90.00
_cell.angle_gamma   90.00
#
_symmetry.space_group_name_H-M   'P 1'
#
loop_
_entity.id
_entity.type
_entity.pdbx_description
1 polymer ?
#
loop_
_entity_poly.entity_id
_entity_poly.type
_entity_poly.pdbx_seq_one_letter_code
_entity_poly.pdbx_strand_id
1 'polypeptide(L)'
;MSRDMDRISGSIGIYIHIPFCRSKCYYCDFNSYAGREHLAGSYFDALYREMALRSRYIGGRRVSSVFIGGGTPSLVDAAYITRLIGLCRECFHVDDDAEISIESNPGTLTWEKLQAYRDAGVNRLSIGLQAWQDRILESIGRIHTVRQFAENLEAAVKCGFDNINVDLIFGLPGQTPEDWRETLEAVTEFGTVRYSPAANDSAAHKLSGHGLVVRMPEKQRSEGAGSPVKHISCYSLKIEEGTVFGDRLEAGSLEPVDDETDREMYHMAVDMLAEKGYRQYEISNFAVPGYECRHNLLYWKAKEYAGFGSGAHSYLDGVRFSNVTGIEEYIRAVDSVCGRHGSGPVQVYIPGEMGGLHENIEVIDREEAMSEFMILGLRLTDGVSSAEFEERFGERLEDRYGEKLRRLAAKGLIEAVAVTRPAGDSAEGRGPAENVGRSGAVDSTNGKVLVNNPEDNATAGSTEDRSPEGGTNGKVLAASAGRRTPEDNAERRVPGNIIDNRTEESGAGTGTGSEATVTGAGSVTHAYSADDPDQGGRILVYRLTRQGLDLANSVFVEFI
;
A
#
# COMPACT_ATOMS: atom_id res chain seq x y z
N MET A 1 -0.95 -1.53 23.33
CA MET A 1 -1.06 -2.09 21.97
C MET A 1 -2.49 -1.88 21.50
N SER A 2 -2.71 -1.50 20.24
CA SER A 2 -4.07 -1.45 19.67
C SER A 2 -4.59 -2.86 19.38
N ARG A 3 -5.91 -3.04 19.30
CA ARG A 3 -6.54 -4.35 19.05
C ARG A 3 -6.10 -4.99 17.72
N ASP A 4 -5.67 -4.18 16.77
CA ASP A 4 -5.24 -4.65 15.45
C ASP A 4 -3.79 -5.15 15.45
N MET A 5 -2.98 -4.83 16.47
CA MET A 5 -1.65 -5.43 16.66
C MET A 5 -1.73 -6.93 16.97
N ASP A 6 -2.66 -7.33 17.84
CA ASP A 6 -2.84 -8.74 18.22
C ASP A 6 -3.35 -9.57 17.02
N ARG A 7 -4.16 -8.95 16.15
CA ARG A 7 -4.79 -9.59 14.98
C ARG A 7 -3.82 -9.88 13.84
N ILE A 8 -2.80 -9.03 13.64
CA ILE A 8 -1.80 -9.20 12.56
C ILE A 8 -0.59 -10.06 12.97
N SER A 9 -0.52 -10.54 14.21
CA SER A 9 0.59 -11.34 14.72
C SER A 9 0.60 -12.76 14.12
N GLY A 10 1.67 -13.11 13.41
CA GLY A 10 1.83 -14.42 12.75
C GLY A 10 0.95 -14.64 11.51
N SER A 11 0.41 -13.57 10.92
CA SER A 11 -0.39 -13.60 9.69
C SER A 11 0.29 -12.86 8.54
N ILE A 12 -0.16 -13.12 7.31
CA ILE A 12 0.27 -12.42 6.10
C ILE A 12 -0.86 -11.56 5.51
N GLY A 13 -0.49 -10.62 4.63
CA GLY A 13 -1.43 -9.92 3.77
C GLY A 13 -1.62 -10.62 2.42
N ILE A 14 -2.78 -10.46 1.80
CA ILE A 14 -2.99 -10.69 0.36
C ILE A 14 -3.26 -9.34 -0.31
N TYR A 15 -2.55 -9.07 -1.40
CA TYR A 15 -2.84 -7.97 -2.32
C TYR A 15 -3.34 -8.55 -3.65
N ILE A 16 -4.35 -7.94 -4.25
CA ILE A 16 -4.87 -8.36 -5.55
C ILE A 16 -5.01 -7.14 -6.44
N HIS A 17 -4.24 -7.15 -7.53
CA HIS A 17 -4.14 -6.03 -8.44
C HIS A 17 -5.15 -6.18 -9.58
N ILE A 18 -6.00 -5.17 -9.80
CA ILE A 18 -6.96 -5.10 -10.90
C ILE A 18 -6.55 -3.93 -11.83
N PRO A 19 -5.91 -4.19 -12.98
CA PRO A 19 -5.14 -3.19 -13.74
C PRO A 19 -6.00 -2.31 -14.67
N PHE A 20 -7.32 -2.52 -14.69
CA PHE A 20 -8.22 -1.80 -15.60
C PHE A 20 -8.61 -0.44 -15.02
N CYS A 21 -8.52 0.62 -15.83
CA CYS A 21 -8.99 1.96 -15.47
C CYS A 21 -9.75 2.59 -16.65
N ARG A 22 -10.72 3.48 -16.39
CA ARG A 22 -11.47 4.14 -17.48
C ARG A 22 -10.61 5.18 -18.22
N SER A 23 -9.73 5.85 -17.48
CA SER A 23 -8.75 6.82 -17.97
C SER A 23 -7.67 7.02 -16.91
N LYS A 24 -6.39 7.11 -17.28
CA LYS A 24 -5.35 7.48 -16.30
C LYS A 24 -5.57 8.94 -15.87
N CYS A 25 -5.63 9.18 -14.56
CA CYS A 25 -5.55 10.54 -14.02
C CYS A 25 -4.15 11.10 -14.28
N TYR A 26 -4.00 12.42 -14.34
CA TYR A 26 -2.76 13.00 -14.89
C TYR A 26 -1.52 12.80 -14.01
N TYR A 27 -1.72 12.56 -12.70
CA TYR A 27 -0.68 12.20 -11.71
C TYR A 27 -0.49 10.68 -11.56
N CYS A 28 -1.27 9.84 -12.25
CA CYS A 28 -1.39 8.42 -11.95
C CYS A 28 -0.23 7.60 -12.54
N ASP A 29 0.73 7.25 -11.67
CA ASP A 29 1.87 6.39 -11.95
C ASP A 29 1.52 4.88 -11.86
N PHE A 30 0.51 4.50 -11.06
CA PHE A 30 0.05 3.13 -10.88
C PHE A 30 -0.02 2.32 -12.18
N ASN A 31 0.36 1.03 -12.09
CA ASN A 31 0.24 0.03 -13.16
C ASN A 31 -1.22 -0.13 -13.58
N SER A 32 -1.66 0.65 -14.57
CA SER A 32 -3.08 0.71 -14.93
C SER A 32 -3.26 1.14 -16.38
N TYR A 33 -4.24 0.52 -17.02
CA TYR A 33 -4.42 0.57 -18.47
C TYR A 33 -5.86 0.96 -18.83
N ALA A 34 -5.98 1.99 -19.65
CA ALA A 34 -7.25 2.43 -20.23
C ALA A 34 -7.54 1.73 -21.57
N GLY A 35 -8.81 1.43 -21.84
CA GLY A 35 -9.26 0.77 -23.08
C GLY A 35 -8.91 -0.72 -23.18
N ARG A 36 -8.47 -1.35 -22.08
CA ARG A 36 -8.10 -2.78 -22.01
C ARG A 36 -9.16 -3.66 -21.36
N GLU A 37 -10.33 -3.11 -21.00
CA GLU A 37 -11.41 -3.84 -20.31
C GLU A 37 -11.93 -5.07 -21.09
N HIS A 38 -11.73 -5.11 -22.41
CA HIS A 38 -12.02 -6.28 -23.25
C HIS A 38 -11.20 -7.53 -22.89
N LEU A 39 -10.10 -7.38 -22.15
CA LEU A 39 -9.25 -8.45 -21.64
C LEU A 39 -9.69 -8.96 -20.25
N ALA A 40 -10.70 -8.34 -19.62
CA ALA A 40 -11.06 -8.64 -18.22
C ALA A 40 -11.37 -10.13 -17.99
N GLY A 41 -12.09 -10.80 -18.90
CA GLY A 41 -12.40 -12.23 -18.77
C GLY A 41 -11.14 -13.11 -18.73
N SER A 42 -10.28 -12.98 -19.75
CA SER A 42 -9.01 -13.73 -19.81
C SER A 42 -8.04 -13.36 -18.69
N TYR A 43 -8.10 -12.13 -18.19
CA TYR A 43 -7.33 -11.69 -17.02
C TYR A 43 -7.79 -12.37 -15.74
N PHE A 44 -9.08 -12.37 -15.44
CA PHE A 44 -9.61 -13.04 -14.25
C PHE A 44 -9.44 -14.57 -14.32
N ASP A 45 -9.57 -15.18 -15.51
CA ASP A 45 -9.25 -16.59 -15.72
C ASP A 45 -7.77 -16.93 -15.46
N ALA A 46 -6.84 -16.00 -15.74
CA ALA A 46 -5.44 -16.12 -15.34
C ALA A 46 -5.28 -15.94 -13.82
N LEU A 47 -5.82 -14.86 -13.25
CA LEU A 47 -5.75 -14.54 -11.83
C LEU A 47 -6.25 -15.68 -10.94
N TYR A 48 -7.38 -16.30 -11.28
CA TYR A 48 -7.92 -17.43 -10.52
C TYR A 48 -7.00 -18.66 -10.57
N ARG A 49 -6.33 -18.92 -11.70
CA ARG A 49 -5.34 -20.01 -11.82
C ARG A 49 -4.05 -19.70 -11.07
N GLU A 50 -3.59 -18.44 -11.07
CA GLU A 50 -2.42 -18.01 -10.32
C GLU A 50 -2.63 -18.20 -8.80
N MET A 51 -3.79 -17.76 -8.30
CA MET A 51 -4.19 -17.95 -6.89
C MET A 51 -4.25 -19.45 -6.53
N ALA A 52 -4.87 -20.28 -7.38
CA ALA A 52 -4.96 -21.72 -7.15
C ALA A 52 -3.62 -22.47 -7.27
N LEU A 53 -2.66 -21.96 -8.04
CA LEU A 53 -1.29 -22.48 -8.09
C LEU A 53 -0.55 -22.18 -6.78
N ARG A 54 -0.53 -20.89 -6.40
CA ARG A 54 0.25 -20.37 -5.27
C ARG A 54 -0.36 -20.71 -3.90
N SER A 55 -1.64 -21.03 -3.84
CA SER A 55 -2.31 -21.53 -2.63
C SER A 55 -1.62 -22.75 -2.02
N ARG A 56 -1.00 -23.61 -2.85
CA ARG A 56 -0.26 -24.79 -2.38
C ARG A 56 1.01 -24.44 -1.60
N TYR A 57 1.59 -23.28 -1.89
CA TYR A 57 2.75 -22.74 -1.18
C TYR A 57 2.34 -21.95 0.07
N ILE A 58 1.30 -21.14 -0.06
CA ILE A 58 0.85 -20.19 0.97
C ILE A 58 -0.06 -20.86 2.02
N GLY A 59 -0.79 -21.92 1.67
CA GLY A 59 -2.03 -22.36 2.32
C GLY A 59 -1.97 -22.84 3.78
N GLY A 60 -0.79 -22.85 4.41
CA GLY A 60 -0.65 -23.01 5.87
C GLY A 60 -0.68 -21.69 6.66
N ARG A 61 -0.51 -20.54 6.01
CA ARG A 61 -0.43 -19.22 6.66
C ARG A 61 -1.82 -18.60 6.84
N ARG A 62 -2.05 -18.00 8.01
CA ARG A 62 -3.23 -17.17 8.29
C ARG A 62 -3.16 -15.88 7.47
N VAL A 63 -4.29 -15.48 6.90
CA VAL A 63 -4.46 -14.23 6.15
C VAL A 63 -5.41 -13.32 6.91
N SER A 64 -4.87 -12.23 7.49
CA SER A 64 -5.62 -11.27 8.31
C SER A 64 -6.08 -10.03 7.52
N SER A 65 -5.61 -9.87 6.28
CA SER A 65 -6.02 -8.81 5.37
C SER A 65 -6.00 -9.29 3.91
N VAL A 66 -7.04 -8.96 3.15
CA VAL A 66 -7.15 -9.08 1.69
C VAL A 66 -7.46 -7.70 1.13
N PHE A 67 -6.58 -7.17 0.28
CA PHE A 67 -6.72 -5.84 -0.30
C PHE A 67 -6.82 -5.94 -1.83
N ILE A 68 -7.95 -5.49 -2.38
CA ILE A 68 -8.22 -5.49 -3.82
C ILE A 68 -8.06 -4.05 -4.33
N GLY A 69 -7.00 -3.80 -5.10
CA GLY A 69 -6.61 -2.45 -5.53
C GLY A 69 -6.05 -2.40 -6.95
N GLY A 70 -5.38 -1.29 -7.30
CA GLY A 70 -4.62 -1.15 -8.56
C GLY A 70 -5.12 -0.01 -9.43
N GLY A 71 -5.70 -0.32 -10.60
CA GLY A 71 -6.27 0.67 -11.50
C GLY A 71 -7.62 1.19 -11.01
N THR A 72 -8.67 0.39 -11.15
CA THR A 72 -10.01 0.67 -10.61
C THR A 72 -10.79 -0.65 -10.47
N PRO A 73 -10.68 -1.36 -9.34
CA PRO A 73 -11.45 -2.59 -9.10
C PRO A 73 -12.97 -2.42 -9.29
N SER A 74 -13.51 -1.25 -8.93
CA SER A 74 -14.93 -0.92 -9.14
C SER A 74 -15.35 -0.71 -10.60
N LEU A 75 -14.43 -0.73 -11.57
CA LEU A 75 -14.74 -0.60 -13.00
C LEU A 75 -15.34 -1.89 -13.57
N VAL A 76 -14.75 -3.04 -13.24
CA VAL A 76 -15.14 -4.35 -13.78
C VAL A 76 -16.49 -4.83 -13.24
N ASP A 77 -17.02 -5.92 -13.80
CA ASP A 77 -18.24 -6.55 -13.30
C ASP A 77 -18.04 -7.07 -11.86
N ALA A 78 -19.03 -6.85 -10.99
CA ALA A 78 -18.97 -7.30 -9.60
C ALA A 78 -18.93 -8.83 -9.46
N ALA A 79 -19.40 -9.58 -10.47
CA ALA A 79 -19.28 -11.04 -10.51
C ALA A 79 -17.81 -11.51 -10.42
N TYR A 80 -16.88 -10.80 -11.08
CA TYR A 80 -15.45 -11.13 -11.00
C TYR A 80 -14.89 -10.95 -9.59
N ILE A 81 -15.26 -9.86 -8.91
CA ILE A 81 -14.85 -9.56 -7.54
C ILE A 81 -15.48 -10.53 -6.53
N THR A 82 -16.76 -10.85 -6.71
CA THR A 82 -17.48 -11.84 -5.88
C THR A 82 -16.82 -13.23 -6.00
N ARG A 83 -16.51 -13.67 -7.23
CA ARG A 83 -15.79 -14.94 -7.44
C ARG A 83 -14.36 -14.90 -6.89
N LEU A 84 -13.67 -13.77 -7.00
CA LEU A 84 -12.33 -13.56 -6.47
C LEU A 84 -12.29 -13.74 -4.93
N ILE A 85 -13.21 -13.11 -4.21
CA ILE A 85 -13.28 -13.21 -2.74
C ILE A 85 -13.69 -14.63 -2.31
N GLY A 86 -14.62 -15.26 -3.01
CA GLY A 86 -14.94 -16.68 -2.81
C GLY A 86 -13.71 -17.57 -2.99
N LEU A 87 -12.95 -17.37 -4.07
CA LEU A 87 -11.71 -18.09 -4.32
C LEU A 87 -10.63 -17.83 -3.25
N CYS A 88 -10.53 -16.61 -2.70
CA CYS A 88 -9.63 -16.33 -1.58
C CYS A 88 -9.92 -17.24 -0.38
N ARG A 89 -11.20 -17.42 -0.04
CA ARG A 89 -11.63 -18.31 1.07
C ARG A 89 -11.54 -19.79 0.73
N GLU A 90 -11.62 -20.16 -0.56
CA GLU A 90 -11.38 -21.55 -1.02
C GLU A 90 -9.88 -21.92 -1.01
N CYS A 91 -8.99 -20.96 -1.27
CA CYS A 91 -7.56 -21.19 -1.47
C CYS A 91 -6.67 -20.90 -0.25
N PHE A 92 -7.08 -20.02 0.67
CA PHE A 92 -6.24 -19.54 1.76
C PHE A 92 -6.98 -19.57 3.11
N HIS A 93 -6.23 -19.67 4.20
CA HIS A 93 -6.77 -19.54 5.56
C HIS A 93 -7.07 -18.07 5.89
N VAL A 94 -8.12 -17.51 5.28
CA VAL A 94 -8.60 -16.16 5.56
C VAL A 94 -9.33 -16.14 6.89
N ASP A 95 -8.83 -15.35 7.84
CA ASP A 95 -9.42 -15.25 9.18
C ASP A 95 -10.89 -14.77 9.12
N ASP A 96 -11.72 -15.21 10.08
CA ASP A 96 -13.14 -14.81 10.14
C ASP A 96 -13.30 -13.29 10.32
N ASP A 97 -12.39 -12.64 11.06
CA ASP A 97 -12.37 -11.19 11.26
C ASP A 97 -11.32 -10.45 10.39
N ALA A 98 -10.81 -11.10 9.33
CA ALA A 98 -9.89 -10.49 8.37
C ALA A 98 -10.46 -9.21 7.75
N GLU A 99 -9.59 -8.22 7.54
CA GLU A 99 -9.96 -7.01 6.79
C GLU A 99 -10.04 -7.35 5.30
N ILE A 100 -11.19 -7.16 4.66
CA ILE A 100 -11.36 -7.31 3.22
C ILE A 100 -11.66 -5.92 2.65
N SER A 101 -10.62 -5.31 2.09
CA SER A 101 -10.59 -3.97 1.50
C SER A 101 -10.80 -4.01 -0.02
N ILE A 102 -11.56 -3.08 -0.57
CA ILE A 102 -11.59 -2.81 -2.02
C ILE A 102 -11.43 -1.31 -2.33
N GLU A 103 -10.61 -0.99 -3.32
CA GLU A 103 -10.49 0.36 -3.88
C GLU A 103 -11.57 0.65 -4.92
N SER A 104 -12.04 1.90 -4.94
CA SER A 104 -13.10 2.32 -5.84
C SER A 104 -12.97 3.78 -6.29
N ASN A 105 -13.46 4.03 -7.50
CA ASN A 105 -13.54 5.36 -8.10
C ASN A 105 -15.03 5.76 -8.23
N PRO A 106 -15.44 6.93 -7.70
CA PRO A 106 -16.78 7.44 -7.95
C PRO A 106 -17.12 7.49 -9.44
N GLY A 107 -18.39 7.29 -9.79
CA GLY A 107 -18.82 7.16 -11.20
C GLY A 107 -18.47 5.82 -11.88
N THR A 108 -17.89 4.86 -11.13
CA THR A 108 -17.82 3.43 -11.52
C THR A 108 -18.59 2.50 -10.57
N LEU A 109 -18.86 2.97 -9.35
CA LEU A 109 -19.75 2.30 -8.39
C LEU A 109 -21.22 2.46 -8.79
N THR A 110 -21.98 1.38 -8.61
CA THR A 110 -23.45 1.39 -8.61
C THR A 110 -23.96 0.77 -7.31
N TRP A 111 -25.27 0.92 -7.04
CA TRP A 111 -25.92 0.32 -5.89
C TRP A 111 -25.73 -1.22 -5.87
N GLU A 112 -25.91 -1.86 -7.02
CA GLU A 112 -25.80 -3.31 -7.20
C GLU A 112 -24.37 -3.80 -6.94
N LYS A 113 -23.35 -3.04 -7.38
CA LYS A 113 -21.94 -3.35 -7.08
C LYS A 113 -21.66 -3.25 -5.58
N LEU A 114 -22.14 -2.21 -4.92
CA LEU A 114 -21.96 -2.01 -3.47
C LEU A 114 -22.62 -3.12 -2.66
N GLN A 115 -23.83 -3.56 -3.03
CA GLN A 115 -24.48 -4.73 -2.43
C GLN A 115 -23.66 -6.00 -2.66
N ALA A 116 -23.28 -6.31 -3.90
CA ALA A 116 -22.50 -7.50 -4.23
C ALA A 116 -21.16 -7.55 -3.47
N TYR A 117 -20.49 -6.41 -3.26
CA TYR A 117 -19.27 -6.34 -2.46
C TYR A 117 -19.53 -6.64 -0.98
N ARG A 118 -20.58 -6.07 -0.37
CA ARG A 118 -20.94 -6.41 1.03
C ARG A 118 -21.33 -7.87 1.19
N ASP A 119 -22.16 -8.39 0.29
CA ASP A 119 -22.64 -9.78 0.32
C ASP A 119 -21.49 -10.78 0.11
N ALA A 120 -20.46 -10.41 -0.66
CA ALA A 120 -19.22 -11.18 -0.80
C ALA A 120 -18.29 -11.10 0.44
N GLY A 121 -18.56 -10.20 1.39
CA GLY A 121 -17.79 -10.03 2.62
C GLY A 121 -16.74 -8.92 2.62
N VAL A 122 -16.77 -7.98 1.66
CA VAL A 122 -15.95 -6.76 1.73
C VAL A 122 -16.40 -5.93 2.92
N ASN A 123 -15.51 -5.79 3.92
CA ASN A 123 -15.82 -5.06 5.14
C ASN A 123 -15.25 -3.63 5.19
N ARG A 124 -14.24 -3.30 4.36
CA ARG A 124 -13.68 -1.94 4.20
C ARG A 124 -13.75 -1.45 2.75
N LEU A 125 -14.15 -0.20 2.52
CA LEU A 125 -14.23 0.41 1.20
C LEU A 125 -13.32 1.64 1.12
N SER A 126 -12.44 1.71 0.12
CA SER A 126 -11.65 2.92 -0.21
C SER A 126 -12.30 3.65 -1.38
N ILE A 127 -12.57 4.95 -1.22
CA ILE A 127 -13.15 5.79 -2.27
C ILE A 127 -12.19 6.94 -2.57
N GLY A 128 -11.60 6.93 -3.76
CA GLY A 128 -10.69 8.00 -4.15
C GLY A 128 -11.44 9.28 -4.56
N LEU A 129 -11.54 10.25 -3.66
CA LEU A 129 -12.10 11.59 -3.94
C LEU A 129 -11.03 12.53 -4.51
N GLN A 130 -9.85 12.56 -3.89
CA GLN A 130 -8.74 13.48 -4.14
C GLN A 130 -8.99 14.92 -3.65
N ALA A 131 -10.04 15.60 -4.14
CA ALA A 131 -10.36 16.98 -3.77
C ALA A 131 -11.89 17.24 -3.74
N TRP A 132 -12.36 18.22 -2.97
CA TRP A 132 -13.79 18.57 -2.89
C TRP A 132 -14.24 19.60 -3.94
N GLN A 133 -13.40 19.97 -4.89
CA GLN A 133 -13.72 20.98 -5.90
C GLN A 133 -13.73 20.36 -7.31
N ASP A 134 -14.88 20.38 -7.98
CA ASP A 134 -15.04 19.84 -9.35
C ASP A 134 -14.01 20.40 -10.34
N ARG A 135 -13.61 21.68 -10.20
CA ARG A 135 -12.55 22.31 -11.02
C ARG A 135 -11.17 21.65 -10.86
N ILE A 136 -10.87 21.12 -9.68
CA ILE A 136 -9.61 20.43 -9.38
C ILE A 136 -9.72 18.98 -9.85
N LEU A 137 -10.87 18.32 -9.62
CA LEU A 137 -11.15 16.98 -10.14
C LEU A 137 -10.99 16.92 -11.67
N GLU A 138 -11.50 17.93 -12.39
CA GLU A 138 -11.31 18.07 -13.83
C GLU A 138 -9.83 18.34 -14.20
N SER A 139 -9.16 19.27 -13.51
CA SER A 139 -7.76 19.64 -13.82
C SER A 139 -6.75 18.51 -13.64
N ILE A 140 -7.05 17.54 -12.75
CA ILE A 140 -6.23 16.34 -12.49
C ILE A 140 -6.69 15.10 -13.27
N GLY A 141 -7.74 15.20 -14.09
CA GLY A 141 -8.22 14.12 -14.96
C GLY A 141 -9.07 13.05 -14.25
N ARG A 142 -9.86 13.41 -13.22
CA ARG A 142 -10.89 12.52 -12.67
C ARG A 142 -12.11 12.46 -13.60
N ILE A 143 -12.82 11.34 -13.54
CA ILE A 143 -14.02 11.05 -14.34
C ILE A 143 -15.33 11.36 -13.62
N HIS A 144 -15.26 11.98 -12.45
CA HIS A 144 -16.37 12.12 -11.53
C HIS A 144 -16.45 13.54 -10.95
N THR A 145 -17.64 13.89 -10.48
CA THR A 145 -17.91 15.10 -9.71
C THR A 145 -18.05 14.79 -8.22
N VAL A 146 -17.89 15.81 -7.38
CA VAL A 146 -18.17 15.80 -5.93
C VAL A 146 -19.57 15.26 -5.64
N ARG A 147 -20.53 15.59 -6.51
CA ARG A 147 -21.90 15.05 -6.45
C ARG A 147 -21.93 13.53 -6.56
N GLN A 148 -21.22 12.96 -7.54
CA GLN A 148 -21.19 11.51 -7.74
C GLN A 148 -20.45 10.80 -6.60
N PHE A 149 -19.39 11.42 -6.05
CA PHE A 149 -18.77 10.95 -4.81
C PHE A 149 -19.78 10.87 -3.66
N ALA A 150 -20.50 11.96 -3.40
CA ALA A 150 -21.45 12.01 -2.29
C ALA A 150 -22.64 11.04 -2.47
N GLU A 151 -23.16 10.89 -3.70
CA GLU A 151 -24.18 9.90 -4.04
C GLU A 151 -23.67 8.45 -3.87
N ASN A 152 -22.41 8.17 -4.23
CA ASN A 152 -21.80 6.86 -4.02
C ASN A 152 -21.49 6.57 -2.53
N LEU A 153 -21.06 7.57 -1.76
CA LEU A 153 -20.83 7.44 -0.32
C LEU A 153 -22.14 7.20 0.45
N GLU A 154 -23.21 7.93 0.12
CA GLU A 154 -24.55 7.68 0.66
C GLU A 154 -25.05 6.26 0.30
N ALA A 155 -24.83 5.80 -0.93
CA ALA A 155 -25.18 4.44 -1.34
C ALA A 155 -24.39 3.38 -0.56
N ALA A 156 -23.09 3.59 -0.31
CA ALA A 156 -22.24 2.66 0.44
C ALA A 156 -22.74 2.50 1.90
N VAL A 157 -23.03 3.62 2.57
CA VAL A 157 -23.59 3.61 3.93
C VAL A 157 -24.93 2.87 3.98
N LYS A 158 -25.81 3.10 3.00
CA LYS A 158 -27.10 2.39 2.90
C LYS A 158 -26.97 0.90 2.60
N CYS A 159 -25.88 0.47 1.96
CA CYS A 159 -25.54 -0.96 1.80
C CYS A 159 -24.92 -1.57 3.07
N GLY A 160 -24.65 -0.78 4.11
CA GLY A 160 -24.08 -1.24 5.37
C GLY A 160 -22.55 -1.19 5.44
N PHE A 161 -21.88 -0.38 4.61
CA PHE A 161 -20.48 -0.02 4.86
C PHE A 161 -20.39 0.97 6.03
N ASP A 162 -19.66 0.58 7.07
CA ASP A 162 -19.38 1.33 8.30
C ASP A 162 -17.89 1.63 8.51
N ASN A 163 -17.01 0.96 7.76
CA ASN A 163 -15.59 1.25 7.61
C ASN A 163 -15.31 1.77 6.19
N ILE A 164 -15.36 3.10 6.02
CA ILE A 164 -15.08 3.76 4.73
C ILE A 164 -13.83 4.61 4.87
N ASN A 165 -12.93 4.47 3.90
CA ASN A 165 -11.81 5.35 3.64
C ASN A 165 -12.11 6.32 2.50
N VAL A 166 -11.62 7.55 2.62
CA VAL A 166 -11.58 8.54 1.54
C VAL A 166 -10.14 8.91 1.26
N ASP A 167 -9.68 8.65 0.03
CA ASP A 167 -8.34 9.03 -0.39
C ASP A 167 -8.36 10.48 -0.92
N LEU A 168 -7.44 11.31 -0.40
CA LEU A 168 -7.30 12.73 -0.66
C LEU A 168 -5.87 13.08 -1.08
N ILE A 169 -5.72 14.14 -1.89
CA ILE A 169 -4.42 14.66 -2.32
C ILE A 169 -4.39 16.18 -2.06
N PHE A 170 -3.32 16.64 -1.42
CA PHE A 170 -2.97 18.05 -1.26
C PHE A 170 -1.75 18.41 -2.13
N GLY A 171 -1.47 19.71 -2.29
CA GLY A 171 -0.45 20.17 -3.24
C GLY A 171 -0.83 20.02 -4.72
N LEU A 172 -2.13 19.88 -5.03
CA LEU A 172 -2.63 19.74 -6.40
C LEU A 172 -2.50 21.04 -7.20
N PRO A 173 -2.36 20.99 -8.55
CA PRO A 173 -2.11 22.18 -9.35
C PRO A 173 -3.33 23.12 -9.34
N GLY A 174 -3.14 24.32 -8.80
CA GLY A 174 -4.21 25.30 -8.62
C GLY A 174 -5.14 25.03 -7.42
N GLN A 175 -4.71 24.22 -6.45
CA GLN A 175 -5.33 24.06 -5.14
C GLN A 175 -4.75 25.10 -4.16
N THR A 176 -5.60 25.80 -3.41
CA THR A 176 -5.19 26.71 -2.33
C THR A 176 -5.37 26.06 -0.96
N PRO A 177 -4.75 26.60 0.12
CA PRO A 177 -4.99 26.13 1.49
C PRO A 177 -6.47 26.16 1.89
N GLU A 178 -7.28 27.07 1.33
CA GLU A 178 -8.73 27.11 1.52
C GLU A 178 -9.47 25.96 0.82
N ASP A 179 -9.07 25.56 -0.40
CA ASP A 179 -9.63 24.38 -1.07
C ASP A 179 -9.35 23.10 -0.27
N TRP A 180 -8.15 23.03 0.32
CA TRP A 180 -7.74 21.92 1.17
C TRP A 180 -8.55 21.87 2.46
N ARG A 181 -8.72 23.02 3.13
CA ARG A 181 -9.59 23.18 4.29
C ARG A 181 -11.03 22.74 4.00
N GLU A 182 -11.62 23.22 2.91
CA GLU A 182 -12.98 22.82 2.49
C GLU A 182 -13.06 21.30 2.27
N THR A 183 -12.03 20.69 1.69
CA THR A 183 -11.98 19.24 1.47
C THR A 183 -11.98 18.45 2.78
N LEU A 184 -11.17 18.87 3.76
CA LEU A 184 -11.11 18.25 5.10
C LEU A 184 -12.42 18.44 5.88
N GLU A 185 -13.00 19.64 5.84
CA GLU A 185 -14.29 19.94 6.47
C GLU A 185 -15.41 19.07 5.88
N ALA A 186 -15.55 19.05 4.55
CA ALA A 186 -16.63 18.32 3.89
C ALA A 186 -16.57 16.80 4.10
N VAL A 187 -15.37 16.20 4.08
CA VAL A 187 -15.20 14.76 4.31
C VAL A 187 -15.45 14.39 5.77
N THR A 188 -14.98 15.20 6.73
CA THR A 188 -15.17 14.91 8.17
C THR A 188 -16.59 15.19 8.65
N GLU A 189 -17.32 16.12 8.02
CA GLU A 189 -18.69 16.49 8.37
C GLU A 189 -19.77 15.72 7.60
N PHE A 190 -19.37 14.84 6.67
CA PHE A 190 -20.30 13.99 5.94
C PHE A 190 -21.16 13.14 6.89
N GLY A 191 -22.48 13.27 6.77
CA GLY A 191 -23.46 12.56 7.61
C GLY A 191 -23.66 13.10 9.03
N THR A 192 -22.74 13.91 9.58
CA THR A 192 -22.84 14.41 10.97
C THR A 192 -23.79 15.60 11.09
N VAL A 193 -23.88 16.46 10.07
CA VAL A 193 -24.76 17.64 10.07
C VAL A 193 -26.24 17.24 9.94
N ARG A 194 -27.10 17.77 10.82
CA ARG A 194 -28.57 17.76 10.65
C ARG A 194 -28.97 18.90 9.70
N TYR A 195 -29.12 18.63 8.41
CA TYR A 195 -29.79 19.57 7.51
C TYR A 195 -31.32 19.42 7.66
N SER A 196 -31.94 20.37 8.36
CA SER A 196 -33.40 20.45 8.50
C SER A 196 -34.03 20.98 7.20
N PRO A 197 -35.17 20.42 6.75
CA PRO A 197 -35.95 21.00 5.66
C PRO A 197 -36.76 22.21 6.17
N ALA A 198 -36.08 23.30 6.53
CA ALA A 198 -36.74 24.57 6.86
C ALA A 198 -37.44 25.14 5.61
N ALA A 199 -38.76 25.24 5.68
CA ALA A 199 -39.57 25.86 4.66
C ALA A 199 -39.29 27.37 4.57
N ASN A 200 -39.44 27.93 3.37
CA ASN A 200 -39.62 29.36 3.06
C ASN A 200 -39.11 30.37 4.11
N ASP A 201 -37.81 30.67 4.13
CA ASP A 201 -37.42 32.03 4.50
C ASP A 201 -36.12 32.53 3.83
N SER A 202 -36.04 33.84 3.76
CA SER A 202 -35.21 34.68 2.91
C SER A 202 -33.81 35.00 3.47
N ALA A 203 -33.35 34.23 4.46
CA ALA A 203 -32.10 34.45 5.19
C ALA A 203 -31.14 33.26 5.05
N ALA A 204 -30.64 33.02 3.84
CA ALA A 204 -29.52 32.10 3.63
C ALA A 204 -28.24 32.71 4.20
N HIS A 205 -27.79 32.24 5.37
CA HIS A 205 -26.39 32.42 5.76
C HIS A 205 -25.52 31.69 4.75
N LYS A 206 -24.71 32.46 4.02
CA LYS A 206 -23.82 31.96 2.97
C LYS A 206 -22.70 31.13 3.60
N LEU A 207 -22.77 29.81 3.45
CA LEU A 207 -21.59 29.05 3.09
C LEU A 207 -21.16 29.53 1.69
N SER A 208 -19.90 29.89 1.54
CA SER A 208 -19.40 30.69 0.42
C SER A 208 -19.25 29.88 -0.88
N GLY A 209 -20.36 29.72 -1.60
CA GLY A 209 -20.37 29.30 -3.01
C GLY A 209 -20.30 27.78 -3.23
N HIS A 210 -21.21 27.27 -4.06
CA HIS A 210 -21.19 25.91 -4.63
C HIS A 210 -21.38 24.70 -3.67
N GLY A 211 -21.82 24.92 -2.43
CA GLY A 211 -22.24 23.84 -1.53
C GLY A 211 -23.43 23.01 -2.05
N LEU A 212 -23.16 21.80 -2.56
CA LEU A 212 -24.15 20.79 -2.88
C LEU A 212 -24.77 20.22 -1.58
N VAL A 213 -25.97 20.68 -1.21
CA VAL A 213 -26.67 20.19 -0.01
C VAL A 213 -27.26 18.79 -0.27
N VAL A 214 -26.48 17.75 0.04
CA VAL A 214 -26.92 16.35 -0.04
C VAL A 214 -27.86 16.03 1.13
N ARG A 215 -29.15 15.78 0.81
CA ARG A 215 -30.21 15.60 1.81
C ARG A 215 -30.40 14.14 2.19
N MET A 216 -29.89 13.75 3.36
CA MET A 216 -30.25 12.46 3.97
C MET A 216 -31.71 12.45 4.45
N PRO A 217 -32.50 11.38 4.20
CA PRO A 217 -33.86 11.24 4.75
C PRO A 217 -33.88 11.15 6.28
N GLU A 218 -34.84 11.81 6.94
CA GLU A 218 -34.92 11.88 8.41
C GLU A 218 -35.04 10.51 9.12
N LYS A 219 -35.54 9.48 8.43
CA LYS A 219 -35.92 8.18 9.04
C LYS A 219 -34.79 7.16 9.21
N GLN A 220 -33.54 7.50 8.88
CA GLN A 220 -32.39 6.57 8.97
C GLN A 220 -31.25 7.06 9.89
N ARG A 221 -31.50 8.06 10.75
CA ARG A 221 -30.52 8.49 11.77
C ARG A 221 -30.75 7.77 13.09
N SER A 222 -29.76 7.00 13.56
CA SER A 222 -29.60 6.74 14.99
C SER A 222 -28.99 8.00 15.63
N GLU A 223 -29.57 8.45 16.74
CA GLU A 223 -28.97 9.52 17.52
C GLU A 223 -27.64 9.02 18.12
N GLY A 224 -26.53 9.68 17.80
CA GLY A 224 -25.19 9.33 18.29
C GLY A 224 -24.25 8.63 17.30
N ALA A 225 -24.65 8.35 16.06
CA ALA A 225 -23.71 7.84 15.04
C ALA A 225 -22.75 8.93 14.54
N GLY A 226 -21.44 8.74 14.75
CA GLY A 226 -20.38 9.56 14.14
C GLY A 226 -20.19 9.27 12.64
N SER A 227 -19.38 10.08 11.95
CA SER A 227 -19.16 10.00 10.49
C SER A 227 -18.94 8.56 9.97
N PRO A 228 -19.53 8.17 8.83
CA PRO A 228 -19.28 6.87 8.20
C PRO A 228 -17.87 6.76 7.60
N VAL A 229 -17.22 7.90 7.34
CA VAL A 229 -15.79 7.95 7.04
C VAL A 229 -15.07 7.66 8.35
N LYS A 230 -14.34 6.54 8.40
CA LYS A 230 -13.57 6.11 9.57
C LYS A 230 -12.07 6.23 9.37
N HIS A 231 -11.67 6.40 8.12
CA HIS A 231 -10.30 6.46 7.68
C HIS A 231 -10.19 7.53 6.59
N ILE A 232 -9.08 8.26 6.57
CA ILE A 232 -8.77 9.27 5.57
C ILE A 232 -7.30 9.11 5.20
N SER A 233 -7.02 8.96 3.91
CA SER A 233 -5.66 9.02 3.38
C SER A 233 -5.39 10.44 2.87
N CYS A 234 -4.32 11.08 3.32
CA CYS A 234 -3.88 12.39 2.84
C CYS A 234 -2.46 12.28 2.26
N TYR A 235 -2.35 12.35 0.94
CA TYR A 235 -1.07 12.31 0.23
C TYR A 235 -0.69 13.72 -0.27
N SER A 236 0.59 14.09 -0.14
CA SER A 236 1.13 15.19 -0.95
C SER A 236 1.21 14.72 -2.41
N LEU A 237 0.93 15.60 -3.36
CA LEU A 237 1.07 15.30 -4.78
C LEU A 237 2.52 15.00 -5.13
N LYS A 238 2.74 13.85 -5.76
CA LYS A 238 4.01 13.52 -6.42
C LYS A 238 3.86 13.58 -7.92
N ILE A 239 4.88 14.09 -8.59
CA ILE A 239 4.93 14.25 -10.04
C ILE A 239 6.00 13.30 -10.55
N GLU A 240 5.56 12.11 -10.97
CA GLU A 240 6.43 11.02 -11.42
C GLU A 240 6.71 11.09 -12.93
N GLU A 241 7.89 10.63 -13.33
CA GLU A 241 8.28 10.48 -14.75
C GLU A 241 7.31 9.54 -15.49
N GLY A 242 6.95 9.88 -16.73
CA GLY A 242 6.01 9.10 -17.54
C GLY A 242 4.53 9.25 -17.13
N THR A 243 4.22 10.16 -16.19
CA THR A 243 2.85 10.65 -15.97
C THR A 243 2.59 11.91 -16.80
N VAL A 244 1.31 12.23 -17.02
CA VAL A 244 0.93 13.46 -17.76
C VAL A 244 1.35 14.73 -16.99
N PHE A 245 1.47 14.67 -15.66
CA PHE A 245 2.07 15.74 -14.88
C PHE A 245 3.59 15.79 -14.99
N GLY A 246 4.28 14.64 -15.08
CA GLY A 246 5.71 14.57 -15.40
C GLY A 246 6.02 15.24 -16.73
N ASP A 247 5.31 14.85 -17.80
CA ASP A 247 5.44 15.45 -19.14
C ASP A 247 5.22 16.97 -19.12
N ARG A 248 4.23 17.45 -18.33
CA ARG A 248 3.92 18.88 -18.22
C ARG A 248 4.95 19.65 -17.41
N LEU A 249 5.54 19.04 -16.38
CA LEU A 249 6.59 19.61 -15.55
C LEU A 249 7.88 19.76 -16.37
N GLU A 250 8.30 18.72 -17.09
CA GLU A 250 9.44 18.78 -18.01
C GLU A 250 9.24 19.86 -19.09
N ALA A 251 8.01 19.99 -19.62
CA ALA A 251 7.65 21.02 -20.59
C ALA A 251 7.54 22.45 -20.00
N GLY A 252 7.72 22.66 -18.69
CA GLY A 252 7.55 23.96 -18.03
C GLY A 252 6.11 24.50 -18.09
N SER A 253 5.13 23.61 -18.24
CA SER A 253 3.68 23.91 -18.33
C SER A 253 2.90 23.56 -17.06
N LEU A 254 3.61 23.08 -16.04
CA LEU A 254 3.11 22.78 -14.71
C LEU A 254 4.13 23.29 -13.69
N GLU A 255 3.69 24.14 -12.78
CA GLU A 255 4.46 24.55 -11.60
C GLU A 255 3.95 23.73 -10.40
N PRO A 256 4.81 23.01 -9.67
CA PRO A 256 4.45 22.38 -8.40
C PRO A 256 4.06 23.41 -7.34
N VAL A 257 3.38 22.98 -6.29
CA VAL A 257 3.26 23.79 -5.07
C VAL A 257 4.63 23.89 -4.39
N ASP A 258 4.88 24.97 -3.64
CA ASP A 258 6.13 25.14 -2.90
C ASP A 258 6.13 24.39 -1.55
N ASP A 259 7.32 24.03 -1.08
CA ASP A 259 7.55 23.26 0.16
C ASP A 259 7.03 23.91 1.45
N GLU A 260 6.72 25.22 1.46
CA GLU A 260 6.08 25.88 2.61
C GLU A 260 4.57 25.66 2.58
N THR A 261 3.95 25.87 1.41
CA THR A 261 2.52 25.63 1.20
C THR A 261 2.15 24.14 1.34
N ASP A 262 2.96 23.20 0.80
CA ASP A 262 2.72 21.75 0.96
C ASP A 262 2.72 21.36 2.45
N ARG A 263 3.72 21.83 3.18
CA ARG A 263 3.87 21.59 4.62
C ARG A 263 2.78 22.28 5.45
N GLU A 264 2.31 23.47 5.06
CA GLU A 264 1.13 24.09 5.66
C GLU A 264 -0.10 23.19 5.48
N MET A 265 -0.35 22.69 4.27
CA MET A 265 -1.47 21.78 3.99
C MET A 265 -1.36 20.46 4.77
N TYR A 266 -0.16 19.89 4.88
CA TYR A 266 0.09 18.69 5.69
C TYR A 266 -0.23 18.92 7.17
N HIS A 267 0.32 19.98 7.77
CA HIS A 267 0.07 20.31 9.17
C HIS A 267 -1.40 20.67 9.43
N MET A 268 -2.06 21.34 8.49
CA MET A 268 -3.50 21.60 8.53
C MET A 268 -4.32 20.30 8.59
N ALA A 269 -3.95 19.28 7.80
CA ALA A 269 -4.59 17.97 7.85
C ALA A 269 -4.35 17.29 9.21
N VAL A 270 -3.11 17.26 9.70
CA VAL A 270 -2.76 16.66 10.99
C VAL A 270 -3.57 17.27 12.14
N ASP A 271 -3.59 18.59 12.25
CA ASP A 271 -4.23 19.28 13.36
C ASP A 271 -5.78 19.21 13.25
N MET A 272 -6.37 19.44 12.06
CA MET A 272 -7.83 19.38 11.88
C MET A 272 -8.41 17.97 12.02
N LEU A 273 -7.73 16.93 11.52
CA LEU A 273 -8.20 15.55 11.65
C LEU A 273 -8.11 15.05 13.09
N ALA A 274 -7.09 15.47 13.84
CA ALA A 274 -6.98 15.21 15.27
C ALA A 274 -8.14 15.85 16.06
N GLU A 275 -8.51 17.10 15.79
CA GLU A 275 -9.68 17.76 16.40
C GLU A 275 -11.00 17.03 16.13
N LYS A 276 -11.15 16.42 14.95
CA LYS A 276 -12.31 15.62 14.55
C LYS A 276 -12.27 14.17 15.08
N GLY A 277 -11.21 13.78 15.81
CA GLY A 277 -11.08 12.48 16.48
C GLY A 277 -10.43 11.37 15.65
N TYR A 278 -9.79 11.70 14.52
CA TYR A 278 -8.97 10.75 13.76
C TYR A 278 -7.53 10.81 14.30
N ARG A 279 -6.97 9.64 14.61
CA ARG A 279 -5.56 9.48 14.99
C ARG A 279 -4.72 9.28 13.74
N GLN A 280 -3.66 10.07 13.57
CA GLN A 280 -2.57 9.75 12.64
C GLN A 280 -1.84 8.50 13.15
N TYR A 281 -1.89 7.40 12.40
CA TYR A 281 -1.23 6.15 12.79
C TYR A 281 0.04 5.89 11.97
N GLU A 282 0.16 6.52 10.80
CA GLU A 282 1.37 6.62 9.98
C GLU A 282 1.35 7.94 9.19
N ILE A 283 2.44 8.30 8.51
CA ILE A 283 2.67 9.60 7.85
C ILE A 283 1.44 10.13 7.09
N SER A 284 0.83 9.32 6.22
CA SER A 284 -0.23 9.76 5.30
C SER A 284 -1.65 9.34 5.71
N ASN A 285 -1.84 8.52 6.74
CA ASN A 285 -3.14 7.92 7.05
C ASN A 285 -3.64 8.20 8.47
N PHE A 286 -4.91 8.59 8.53
CA PHE A 286 -5.63 9.00 9.73
C PHE A 286 -6.85 8.10 9.90
N ALA A 287 -7.07 7.58 11.11
CA ALA A 287 -8.20 6.70 11.39
C ALA A 287 -8.85 6.98 12.75
N VAL A 288 -10.15 6.80 12.84
CA VAL A 288 -10.82 6.62 14.14
C VAL A 288 -10.22 5.36 14.80
N PRO A 289 -9.81 5.39 16.08
CA PRO A 289 -9.12 4.25 16.70
C PRO A 289 -9.90 2.92 16.59
N GLY A 290 -9.23 1.88 16.09
CA GLY A 290 -9.81 0.58 15.74
C GLY A 290 -10.28 0.45 14.27
N TYR A 291 -9.96 1.43 13.42
CA TYR A 291 -10.23 1.43 11.97
C TYR A 291 -8.96 1.68 11.12
N GLU A 292 -7.77 1.62 11.73
CA GLU A 292 -6.48 1.66 11.05
C GLU A 292 -6.38 0.56 9.97
N CYS A 293 -5.94 0.89 8.74
CA CYS A 293 -5.88 -0.08 7.65
C CYS A 293 -4.89 -1.20 7.96
N ARG A 294 -5.38 -2.44 8.11
CA ARG A 294 -4.52 -3.60 8.45
C ARG A 294 -3.56 -3.95 7.33
N HIS A 295 -3.96 -3.75 6.08
CA HIS A 295 -3.07 -3.95 4.94
C HIS A 295 -1.82 -3.07 5.06
N ASN A 296 -2.01 -1.77 5.32
CA ASN A 296 -0.91 -0.82 5.48
C ASN A 296 -0.05 -1.17 6.70
N LEU A 297 -0.67 -1.54 7.83
CA LEU A 297 0.05 -1.93 9.05
C LEU A 297 0.92 -3.18 8.89
N LEU A 298 0.48 -4.18 8.11
CA LEU A 298 1.30 -5.35 7.76
C LEU A 298 2.55 -4.92 6.98
N TYR A 299 2.38 -4.06 5.98
CA TYR A 299 3.46 -3.54 5.15
C TYR A 299 4.47 -2.72 5.97
N TRP A 300 4.01 -1.74 6.76
CA TRP A 300 4.88 -0.90 7.60
C TRP A 300 5.62 -1.65 8.70
N LYS A 301 5.17 -2.85 9.07
CA LYS A 301 5.86 -3.74 10.01
C LYS A 301 6.79 -4.76 9.34
N ALA A 302 7.05 -4.59 8.04
CA ALA A 302 7.81 -5.53 7.21
C ALA A 302 7.32 -6.98 7.41
N LYS A 303 6.00 -7.18 7.48
CA LYS A 303 5.39 -8.52 7.48
C LYS A 303 5.20 -8.98 6.03
N GLU A 304 5.05 -10.29 5.86
CA GLU A 304 4.93 -10.91 4.55
C GLU A 304 3.58 -10.61 3.88
N TYR A 305 3.58 -10.60 2.55
CA TYR A 305 2.38 -10.43 1.74
C TYR A 305 2.50 -11.15 0.39
N ALA A 306 1.39 -11.68 -0.10
CA ALA A 306 1.27 -12.28 -1.43
C ALA A 306 0.44 -11.40 -2.34
N GLY A 307 1.07 -10.80 -3.36
CA GLY A 307 0.39 -10.01 -4.40
C GLY A 307 0.08 -10.85 -5.63
N PHE A 308 -1.17 -10.79 -6.11
CA PHE A 308 -1.67 -11.52 -7.28
C PHE A 308 -2.15 -10.59 -8.39
N GLY A 309 -2.02 -11.03 -9.64
CA GLY A 309 -2.32 -10.22 -10.82
C GLY A 309 -1.09 -9.57 -11.44
N SER A 310 -1.23 -9.06 -12.67
CA SER A 310 -0.21 -8.32 -13.42
C SER A 310 0.40 -7.15 -12.64
N GLY A 311 1.72 -7.10 -12.50
CA GLY A 311 2.42 -6.06 -11.73
C GLY A 311 2.11 -6.08 -10.22
N ALA A 312 1.51 -7.14 -9.68
CA ALA A 312 1.34 -7.30 -8.25
C ALA A 312 2.65 -7.80 -7.63
N HIS A 313 2.98 -7.31 -6.44
CA HIS A 313 4.24 -7.64 -5.77
C HIS A 313 4.04 -8.45 -4.51
N SER A 314 5.03 -9.27 -4.18
CA SER A 314 5.02 -10.16 -3.02
C SER A 314 6.32 -10.02 -2.24
N TYR A 315 6.21 -10.24 -0.93
CA TYR A 315 7.34 -10.48 -0.04
C TYR A 315 7.03 -11.72 0.78
N LEU A 316 7.73 -12.82 0.49
CA LEU A 316 7.52 -14.15 1.07
C LEU A 316 8.88 -14.81 1.32
N ASP A 317 9.11 -15.29 2.54
CA ASP A 317 10.25 -16.12 2.93
C ASP A 317 11.62 -15.47 2.64
N GLY A 318 11.70 -14.14 2.83
CA GLY A 318 12.88 -13.35 2.54
C GLY A 318 13.08 -13.00 1.07
N VAL A 319 12.16 -13.36 0.18
CA VAL A 319 12.22 -13.03 -1.25
C VAL A 319 11.16 -12.00 -1.61
N ARG A 320 11.59 -10.88 -2.20
CA ARG A 320 10.74 -9.89 -2.85
C ARG A 320 10.71 -10.15 -4.35
N PHE A 321 9.54 -10.05 -4.96
CA PHE A 321 9.37 -10.19 -6.41
C PHE A 321 8.08 -9.53 -6.90
N SER A 322 7.97 -9.31 -8.20
CA SER A 322 6.75 -8.87 -8.86
C SER A 322 6.25 -9.93 -9.84
N ASN A 323 4.95 -9.91 -10.12
CA ASN A 323 4.44 -10.47 -11.36
C ASN A 323 4.75 -9.51 -12.52
N VAL A 324 4.86 -10.05 -13.73
CA VAL A 324 5.03 -9.23 -14.94
C VAL A 324 3.95 -8.16 -15.08
N THR A 325 4.35 -6.93 -15.37
CA THR A 325 3.47 -5.73 -15.35
C THR A 325 2.35 -5.73 -16.39
N GLY A 326 2.64 -6.15 -17.63
CA GLY A 326 1.70 -6.12 -18.76
C GLY A 326 0.56 -7.13 -18.65
N ILE A 327 -0.66 -6.73 -19.04
CA ILE A 327 -1.88 -7.56 -18.94
C ILE A 327 -1.76 -8.82 -19.80
N GLU A 328 -1.44 -8.65 -21.09
CA GLU A 328 -1.31 -9.78 -22.02
C GLU A 328 -0.06 -10.61 -21.73
N GLU A 329 1.02 -10.01 -21.23
CA GLU A 329 2.24 -10.69 -20.78
C GLU A 329 1.94 -11.61 -19.60
N TYR A 330 1.24 -11.09 -18.58
CA TYR A 330 0.77 -11.82 -17.41
C TYR A 330 -0.13 -13.00 -17.78
N ILE A 331 -1.12 -12.79 -18.66
CA ILE A 331 -2.00 -13.87 -19.13
C ILE A 331 -1.19 -14.99 -19.80
N ARG A 332 -0.22 -14.63 -20.67
CA ARG A 332 0.65 -15.62 -21.33
C ARG A 332 1.58 -16.34 -20.34
N ALA A 333 2.08 -15.64 -19.34
CA ALA A 333 2.93 -16.22 -18.30
C ALA A 333 2.17 -17.23 -17.43
N VAL A 334 0.97 -16.87 -16.97
CA VAL A 334 0.08 -17.80 -16.23
C VAL A 334 -0.32 -18.99 -17.11
N ASP A 335 -0.65 -18.77 -18.38
CA ASP A 335 -0.92 -19.86 -19.34
C ASP A 335 0.26 -20.84 -19.49
N SER A 336 1.50 -20.34 -19.43
CA SER A 336 2.72 -21.14 -19.49
C SER A 336 2.90 -22.03 -18.24
N VAL A 337 2.71 -21.47 -17.04
CA VAL A 337 3.00 -22.17 -15.78
C VAL A 337 1.84 -23.03 -15.25
N CYS A 338 0.59 -22.63 -15.50
CA CYS A 338 -0.61 -23.36 -15.05
C CYS A 338 -1.22 -24.27 -16.15
N GLY A 339 -0.82 -24.06 -17.41
CA GLY A 339 -1.54 -24.60 -18.56
C GLY A 339 -2.89 -23.91 -18.80
N ARG A 340 -3.39 -23.99 -20.04
CA ARG A 340 -4.77 -23.57 -20.37
C ARG A 340 -5.76 -24.65 -19.95
N HIS A 341 -6.85 -24.24 -19.31
CA HIS A 341 -7.99 -25.10 -18.92
C HIS A 341 -7.62 -26.43 -18.24
N GLY A 342 -6.61 -26.42 -17.35
CA GLY A 342 -6.28 -27.57 -16.49
C GLY A 342 -5.57 -28.76 -17.17
N SER A 343 -5.07 -28.61 -18.40
CA SER A 343 -4.40 -29.68 -19.14
C SER A 343 -2.86 -29.65 -19.11
N GLY A 344 -2.27 -28.77 -18.29
CA GLY A 344 -0.83 -28.73 -18.02
C GLY A 344 -0.46 -29.39 -16.68
N PRO A 345 0.74 -29.98 -16.53
CA PRO A 345 1.23 -30.42 -15.24
C PRO A 345 1.43 -29.21 -14.33
N VAL A 346 0.77 -29.19 -13.17
CA VAL A 346 0.96 -28.13 -12.19
C VAL A 346 2.38 -28.26 -11.63
N GLN A 347 3.26 -27.35 -12.05
CA GLN A 347 4.63 -27.23 -11.54
C GLN A 347 4.61 -27.02 -10.01
N VAL A 348 5.69 -27.45 -9.33
CA VAL A 348 5.92 -27.03 -7.95
C VAL A 348 6.17 -25.52 -7.95
N TYR A 349 5.36 -24.76 -7.23
CA TYR A 349 5.58 -23.33 -7.10
C TYR A 349 6.78 -23.06 -6.18
N ILE A 350 7.73 -22.28 -6.68
CA ILE A 350 8.87 -21.75 -5.92
C ILE A 350 8.84 -20.23 -6.12
N PRO A 351 8.83 -19.40 -5.05
CA PRO A 351 8.87 -17.95 -5.16
C PRO A 351 10.07 -17.49 -6.00
N GLY A 352 9.86 -16.50 -6.87
CA GLY A 352 10.89 -16.01 -7.79
C GLY A 352 11.29 -16.95 -8.94
N GLU A 353 11.16 -18.27 -8.82
CA GLU A 353 11.62 -19.21 -9.85
C GLU A 353 10.55 -19.63 -10.89
N MET A 354 9.41 -18.93 -10.91
CA MET A 354 8.35 -19.16 -11.91
C MET A 354 8.69 -18.48 -13.25
N GLY A 355 9.45 -19.20 -14.09
CA GLY A 355 9.97 -18.72 -15.37
C GLY A 355 8.97 -17.93 -16.22
N GLY A 356 9.17 -16.61 -16.29
CA GLY A 356 8.37 -15.67 -17.09
C GLY A 356 7.10 -15.12 -16.42
N LEU A 357 6.70 -15.62 -15.24
CA LEU A 357 5.64 -15.02 -14.42
C LEU A 357 6.18 -13.96 -13.47
N HIS A 358 7.34 -14.21 -12.87
CA HIS A 358 7.96 -13.30 -11.91
C HIS A 358 9.12 -12.51 -12.52
N GLU A 359 9.23 -11.25 -12.13
CA GLU A 359 10.32 -10.32 -12.44
C GLU A 359 10.71 -9.53 -11.17
N ASN A 360 11.76 -8.70 -11.23
CA ASN A 360 12.26 -7.91 -10.08
C ASN A 360 12.53 -8.76 -8.81
N ILE A 361 13.18 -9.91 -8.97
CA ILE A 361 13.42 -10.88 -7.90
C ILE A 361 14.64 -10.46 -7.08
N GLU A 362 14.44 -10.25 -5.79
CA GLU A 362 15.41 -9.75 -4.82
C GLU A 362 15.36 -10.66 -3.57
N VAL A 363 16.53 -11.13 -3.11
CA VAL A 363 16.65 -11.87 -1.85
C VAL A 363 17.10 -10.87 -0.79
N ILE A 364 16.21 -10.59 0.17
CA ILE A 364 16.44 -9.62 1.24
C ILE A 364 17.38 -10.25 2.27
N ASP A 365 18.59 -9.70 2.38
CA ASP A 365 19.53 -10.20 3.37
C ASP A 365 19.22 -9.69 4.80
N ARG A 366 20.00 -10.13 5.79
CA ARG A 366 19.79 -9.76 7.20
C ARG A 366 19.98 -8.26 7.43
N GLU A 367 20.91 -7.62 6.74
CA GLU A 367 21.23 -6.19 6.88
C GLU A 367 20.14 -5.33 6.23
N GLU A 368 19.70 -5.72 5.03
CA GLU A 368 18.56 -5.10 4.35
C GLU A 368 17.27 -5.26 5.18
N ALA A 369 17.01 -6.43 5.75
CA ALA A 369 15.86 -6.64 6.62
C ALA A 369 15.88 -5.78 7.91
N MET A 370 17.06 -5.52 8.49
CA MET A 370 17.21 -4.61 9.63
C MET A 370 17.02 -3.14 9.22
N SER A 371 17.54 -2.75 8.05
CA SER A 371 17.36 -1.41 7.47
C SER A 371 15.88 -1.12 7.17
N GLU A 372 15.20 -2.05 6.48
CA GLU A 372 13.78 -1.95 6.17
C GLU A 372 12.90 -1.90 7.42
N PHE A 373 13.24 -2.65 8.47
CA PHE A 373 12.52 -2.57 9.74
C PHE A 373 12.59 -1.16 10.36
N MET A 374 13.74 -0.48 10.26
CA MET A 374 13.87 0.91 10.69
C MET A 374 13.09 1.86 9.77
N ILE A 375 13.29 1.77 8.45
CA ILE A 375 12.69 2.69 7.46
C ILE A 375 11.16 2.58 7.45
N LEU A 376 10.62 1.36 7.42
CA LEU A 376 9.17 1.12 7.37
C LEU A 376 8.53 1.35 8.74
N GLY A 377 9.19 0.96 9.84
CA GLY A 377 8.66 1.14 11.20
C GLY A 377 8.63 2.60 11.65
N LEU A 378 9.60 3.43 11.24
CA LEU A 378 9.61 4.87 11.55
C LEU A 378 8.50 5.66 10.84
N ARG A 379 7.82 5.08 9.84
CA ARG A 379 6.62 5.68 9.23
C ARG A 379 5.40 5.64 10.14
N LEU A 380 5.36 4.71 11.09
CA LEU A 380 4.29 4.61 12.07
C LEU A 380 4.48 5.68 13.15
N THR A 381 3.39 6.30 13.62
CA THR A 381 3.46 7.22 14.77
C THR A 381 3.72 6.50 16.09
N ASP A 382 3.45 5.18 16.14
CA ASP A 382 3.89 4.27 17.20
C ASP A 382 5.38 3.90 17.11
N GLY A 383 6.05 4.18 15.98
CA GLY A 383 7.50 4.05 15.80
C GLY A 383 8.06 2.62 15.85
N VAL A 384 9.36 2.53 16.14
CA VAL A 384 10.16 1.30 16.17
C VAL A 384 10.48 0.91 17.62
N SER A 385 10.12 -0.31 18.02
CA SER A 385 10.47 -0.85 19.34
C SER A 385 11.84 -1.53 19.32
N SER A 386 12.72 -1.22 20.28
CA SER A 386 14.00 -1.93 20.42
C SER A 386 13.82 -3.39 20.84
N ALA A 387 12.75 -3.71 21.57
CA ALA A 387 12.41 -5.09 21.93
C ALA A 387 11.89 -5.92 20.74
N GLU A 388 11.05 -5.36 19.85
CA GLU A 388 10.63 -6.07 18.61
C GLU A 388 11.84 -6.26 17.67
N PHE A 389 12.76 -5.30 17.62
CA PHE A 389 14.03 -5.45 16.89
C PHE A 389 14.88 -6.60 17.45
N GLU A 390 15.11 -6.61 18.77
CA GLU A 390 15.93 -7.66 19.41
C GLU A 390 15.27 -9.05 19.32
N GLU A 391 13.95 -9.16 19.46
CA GLU A 391 13.21 -10.41 19.23
C GLU A 391 13.36 -10.91 17.78
N ARG A 392 13.26 -9.99 16.80
CA ARG A 392 13.29 -10.33 15.37
C ARG A 392 14.68 -10.67 14.85
N PHE A 393 15.72 -10.02 15.36
CA PHE A 393 17.09 -10.13 14.83
C PHE A 393 18.09 -10.78 15.80
N GLY A 394 17.79 -10.89 17.09
CA GLY A 394 18.75 -11.39 18.10
C GLY A 394 19.94 -10.46 18.34
N GLU A 395 19.76 -9.16 18.06
CA GLU A 395 20.78 -8.11 18.14
C GLU A 395 20.11 -6.84 18.67
N ARG A 396 20.77 -6.10 19.56
CA ARG A 396 20.17 -4.90 20.18
C ARG A 396 20.20 -3.73 19.22
N LEU A 397 19.06 -3.06 19.07
CA LEU A 397 18.88 -1.90 18.18
C LEU A 397 19.86 -0.77 18.50
N GLU A 398 20.14 -0.54 19.78
CA GLU A 398 21.06 0.50 20.25
C GLU A 398 22.54 0.16 19.96
N ASP A 399 22.89 -1.13 19.87
CA ASP A 399 24.25 -1.56 19.53
C ASP A 399 24.46 -1.48 18.00
N ARG A 400 23.42 -1.81 17.21
CA ARG A 400 23.42 -1.73 15.75
C ARG A 400 23.37 -0.30 15.20
N TYR A 401 22.43 0.52 15.70
CA TYR A 401 22.09 1.82 15.12
C TYR A 401 22.24 3.00 16.10
N GLY A 402 22.76 2.79 17.32
CA GLY A 402 22.79 3.82 18.36
C GLY A 402 23.50 5.12 18.00
N GLU A 403 24.51 5.11 17.12
CA GLU A 403 25.13 6.35 16.63
C GLU A 403 24.19 7.14 15.71
N LYS A 404 23.59 6.47 14.71
CA LYS A 404 22.61 7.05 13.79
C LYS A 404 21.44 7.65 14.58
N LEU A 405 20.92 6.90 15.56
CA LEU A 405 19.82 7.33 16.44
C LEU A 405 20.20 8.53 17.32
N ARG A 406 21.40 8.55 17.91
CA ARG A 406 21.89 9.71 18.68
C ARG A 406 22.07 10.95 17.80
N ARG A 407 22.56 10.81 16.56
CA ARG A 407 22.65 11.91 15.58
C ARG A 407 21.26 12.48 15.24
N LEU A 408 20.29 11.61 14.96
CA LEU A 408 18.92 11.99 14.62
C LEU A 408 18.17 12.65 15.80
N ALA A 409 18.37 12.14 17.02
CA ALA A 409 17.84 12.75 18.24
C ALA A 409 18.48 14.12 18.55
N ALA A 410 19.78 14.28 18.32
CA ALA A 410 20.47 15.56 18.48
C ALA A 410 20.00 16.62 17.45
N LYS A 411 19.55 16.20 16.26
CA LYS A 411 18.87 17.04 15.27
C LYS A 411 17.39 17.32 15.61
N GLY A 412 16.83 16.70 16.65
CA GLY A 412 15.41 16.81 17.03
C GLY A 412 14.45 16.02 16.14
N LEU A 413 14.93 15.14 15.26
CA LEU A 413 14.12 14.43 14.25
C LEU A 413 13.50 13.12 14.77
N ILE A 414 14.16 12.46 15.73
CA ILE A 414 13.64 11.27 16.42
C ILE A 414 13.63 11.54 17.92
N GLU A 415 12.61 11.05 18.62
CA GLU A 415 12.61 10.92 20.07
C GLU A 415 12.59 9.45 20.50
N ALA A 416 13.22 9.17 21.65
CA ALA A 416 13.21 7.86 22.29
C ALA A 416 12.29 7.90 23.51
N VAL A 417 11.24 7.09 23.51
CA VAL A 417 10.24 7.04 24.57
C VAL A 417 10.37 5.73 25.33
N ALA A 418 10.58 5.80 26.64
CA ALA A 418 10.56 4.63 27.52
C ALA A 418 9.10 4.23 27.81
N VAL A 419 8.69 3.05 27.36
CA VAL A 419 7.36 2.48 27.60
C VAL A 419 7.47 1.21 28.44
N THR A 420 6.43 0.90 29.23
CA THR A 420 6.40 -0.34 30.01
C THR A 420 6.14 -1.52 29.08
N ARG A 421 6.93 -2.60 29.17
CA ARG A 421 6.70 -3.84 28.43
C ARG A 421 5.29 -4.38 28.74
N PRO A 422 4.48 -4.76 27.74
CA PRO A 422 3.16 -5.32 27.98
C PRO A 422 3.25 -6.61 28.80
N ALA A 423 2.34 -6.78 29.75
CA ALA A 423 2.21 -8.02 30.51
C ALA A 423 1.56 -9.11 29.63
N GLY A 424 2.39 -9.78 28.83
CA GLY A 424 1.99 -10.84 27.90
C GLY A 424 3.19 -11.53 27.25
N ASP A 425 4.27 -10.79 26.99
CA ASP A 425 5.51 -11.30 26.39
C ASP A 425 6.47 -11.89 27.43
N SER A 426 5.97 -12.81 28.27
CA SER A 426 6.84 -13.65 29.10
C SER A 426 7.60 -14.63 28.20
N ALA A 427 8.93 -14.59 28.22
CA ALA A 427 9.82 -15.39 27.36
C ALA A 427 9.82 -16.91 27.67
N GLU A 428 8.85 -17.39 28.44
CA GLU A 428 8.66 -18.80 28.79
C GLU A 428 7.58 -19.41 27.88
N GLY A 429 7.94 -19.81 26.66
CA GLY A 429 7.06 -20.63 25.81
C GLY A 429 7.28 -20.53 24.30
N ARG A 430 7.92 -19.45 23.81
CA ARG A 430 8.33 -19.34 22.40
C ARG A 430 9.82 -19.68 22.30
N GLY A 431 10.11 -20.93 21.96
CA GLY A 431 11.44 -21.28 21.47
C GLY A 431 11.76 -20.46 20.21
N PRO A 432 13.05 -20.26 19.87
CA PRO A 432 13.42 -19.50 18.69
C PRO A 432 12.73 -20.11 17.46
N ALA A 433 12.08 -19.26 16.66
CA ALA A 433 11.56 -19.70 15.38
C ALA A 433 12.75 -20.14 14.52
N GLU A 434 12.88 -21.44 14.27
CA GLU A 434 13.91 -22.02 13.40
C GLU A 434 13.63 -21.68 11.92
N ASN A 435 13.80 -20.40 11.58
CA ASN A 435 14.04 -19.92 10.22
C ASN A 435 15.43 -19.28 10.14
N VAL A 436 16.42 -19.94 10.76
CA VAL A 436 17.84 -19.74 10.45
C VAL A 436 18.17 -20.68 9.29
N GLY A 437 18.61 -20.10 8.18
CA GLY A 437 18.64 -20.80 6.90
C GLY A 437 19.43 -22.11 6.91
N ARG A 438 18.83 -23.15 6.31
CA ARG A 438 19.63 -24.23 5.72
C ARG A 438 20.35 -23.68 4.51
N SER A 439 21.60 -23.27 4.70
CA SER A 439 22.57 -23.11 3.63
C SER A 439 22.79 -24.46 2.94
N GLY A 440 21.94 -24.76 1.96
CA GLY A 440 22.13 -25.86 1.04
C GLY A 440 23.34 -25.56 0.16
N ALA A 441 24.53 -26.01 0.59
CA ALA A 441 25.72 -25.95 -0.22
C ALA A 441 25.48 -26.74 -1.52
N VAL A 442 25.41 -26.02 -2.65
CA VAL A 442 25.37 -26.64 -3.98
C VAL A 442 26.77 -27.12 -4.31
N ASP A 443 27.10 -28.34 -3.88
CA ASP A 443 28.28 -29.05 -4.38
C ASP A 443 28.04 -29.40 -5.85
N SER A 444 28.83 -28.78 -6.72
CA SER A 444 28.67 -28.77 -8.16
C SER A 444 29.32 -29.99 -8.84
N THR A 445 29.12 -31.20 -8.29
CA THR A 445 29.60 -32.43 -8.94
C THR A 445 28.62 -33.62 -8.93
N ASN A 446 28.59 -34.32 -10.07
CA ASN A 446 27.93 -35.61 -10.34
C ASN A 446 26.40 -35.68 -10.22
N GLY A 447 25.74 -35.49 -11.37
CA GLY A 447 24.35 -35.92 -11.53
C GLY A 447 24.18 -37.44 -11.50
N LYS A 448 23.12 -37.90 -10.84
CA LYS A 448 22.36 -39.10 -11.21
C LYS A 448 20.96 -39.02 -10.60
N VAL A 449 19.95 -38.93 -11.47
CA VAL A 449 18.55 -39.09 -11.08
C VAL A 449 18.34 -40.54 -10.64
N LEU A 450 17.87 -40.76 -9.42
CA LEU A 450 17.41 -42.06 -8.95
C LEU A 450 15.88 -42.10 -9.01
N VAL A 451 15.37 -42.58 -10.15
CA VAL A 451 13.98 -42.99 -10.29
C VAL A 451 13.82 -44.34 -9.62
N ASN A 452 12.95 -44.45 -8.62
CA ASN A 452 12.52 -45.72 -8.04
C ASN A 452 11.20 -46.17 -8.66
N ASN A 453 11.24 -47.18 -9.54
CA ASN A 453 10.14 -48.09 -9.87
C ASN A 453 10.70 -49.29 -10.64
N PRO A 454 10.42 -50.52 -10.19
CA PRO A 454 9.56 -51.48 -10.92
C PRO A 454 8.49 -52.10 -9.98
N GLU A 455 7.47 -52.88 -10.34
CA GLU A 455 6.95 -53.58 -11.55
C GLU A 455 5.48 -53.99 -11.20
N ASP A 456 4.50 -54.31 -12.06
CA ASP A 456 4.33 -54.34 -13.53
C ASP A 456 2.81 -54.39 -13.87
N ASN A 457 2.42 -54.27 -15.15
CA ASN A 457 1.73 -55.33 -15.93
C ASN A 457 0.74 -54.77 -17.00
N ALA A 458 1.18 -54.83 -18.27
CA ALA A 458 0.48 -54.99 -19.58
C ALA A 458 -0.92 -54.36 -19.84
N THR A 459 -1.29 -53.87 -21.05
CA THR A 459 -1.02 -54.45 -22.39
C THR A 459 -1.24 -53.45 -23.56
N ALA A 460 -0.32 -53.49 -24.54
CA ALA A 460 -0.42 -53.31 -26.02
C ALA A 460 -1.45 -52.37 -26.73
N GLY A 461 -0.96 -51.57 -27.70
CA GLY A 461 -1.79 -50.91 -28.73
C GLY A 461 -1.08 -49.85 -29.63
N SER A 462 -0.40 -50.30 -30.68
CA SER A 462 0.12 -49.60 -31.88
C SER A 462 -0.84 -48.54 -32.53
N THR A 463 -0.44 -47.51 -33.30
CA THR A 463 0.53 -47.46 -34.44
C THR A 463 1.14 -46.07 -34.75
N GLU A 464 2.30 -46.14 -35.41
CA GLU A 464 3.10 -45.20 -36.23
C GLU A 464 2.39 -44.14 -37.12
N ASP A 465 2.99 -42.94 -37.28
CA ASP A 465 3.45 -42.31 -38.57
C ASP A 465 4.25 -41.00 -38.25
N ARG A 466 5.58 -40.92 -38.45
CA ARG A 466 6.38 -40.46 -39.63
C ARG A 466 6.26 -38.99 -40.08
N SER A 467 7.39 -38.29 -39.98
CA SER A 467 7.75 -36.98 -40.60
C SER A 467 7.99 -37.12 -42.14
N PRO A 468 8.26 -36.03 -42.92
CA PRO A 468 9.61 -35.41 -42.92
C PRO A 468 9.72 -33.90 -43.28
N GLU A 469 10.99 -33.47 -43.29
CA GLU A 469 11.61 -32.15 -43.27
C GLU A 469 11.70 -31.35 -44.60
N GLY A 470 12.18 -30.09 -44.49
CA GLY A 470 12.80 -29.24 -45.52
C GLY A 470 12.85 -27.78 -45.00
N GLY A 471 13.96 -27.04 -44.86
CA GLY A 471 15.10 -26.82 -45.77
C GLY A 471 14.76 -25.66 -46.73
N THR A 472 15.50 -24.53 -46.87
CA THR A 472 16.89 -24.17 -46.51
C THR A 472 17.15 -22.63 -46.53
N ASN A 473 18.14 -22.17 -45.74
CA ASN A 473 19.04 -20.99 -45.86
C ASN A 473 18.77 -19.80 -46.83
N GLY A 474 19.03 -18.57 -46.31
CA GLY A 474 19.42 -17.39 -47.11
C GLY A 474 19.89 -16.18 -46.26
N LYS A 475 21.19 -15.83 -46.32
CA LYS A 475 21.78 -14.58 -45.75
C LYS A 475 22.18 -13.62 -46.87
N VAL A 476 21.90 -12.31 -46.76
CA VAL A 476 22.79 -11.17 -47.16
C VAL A 476 22.44 -9.93 -46.28
N LEU A 477 23.42 -9.04 -46.09
CA LEU A 477 23.40 -7.78 -45.30
C LEU A 477 22.64 -6.62 -46.04
N ALA A 478 22.48 -5.37 -45.57
CA ALA A 478 23.12 -4.58 -44.50
C ALA A 478 22.30 -3.32 -44.08
N ALA A 479 22.63 -2.72 -42.92
CA ALA A 479 22.53 -1.29 -42.56
C ALA A 479 21.14 -0.58 -42.55
N SER A 480 20.90 0.49 -41.78
CA SER A 480 21.47 1.01 -40.52
C SER A 480 20.60 2.18 -40.01
N ALA A 481 20.09 2.13 -38.77
CA ALA A 481 19.60 3.31 -38.05
C ALA A 481 19.48 2.96 -36.55
N GLY A 482 20.41 3.47 -35.73
CA GLY A 482 20.41 3.18 -34.30
C GLY A 482 19.24 3.86 -33.58
N ARG A 483 18.37 3.07 -32.96
CA ARG A 483 17.58 3.51 -31.80
C ARG A 483 18.35 3.09 -30.56
N ARG A 484 18.63 4.04 -29.67
CA ARG A 484 19.17 3.72 -28.35
C ARG A 484 18.05 3.09 -27.54
N THR A 485 18.31 1.94 -26.92
CA THR A 485 17.49 1.40 -25.85
C THR A 485 17.71 2.26 -24.60
N PRO A 486 16.66 2.58 -23.81
CA PRO A 486 16.82 2.99 -22.43
C PRO A 486 17.03 1.73 -21.59
N GLU A 487 18.24 1.19 -21.66
CA GLU A 487 18.81 0.35 -20.61
C GLU A 487 19.70 1.28 -19.79
N ASP A 488 19.36 1.43 -18.50
CA ASP A 488 20.02 2.20 -17.41
C ASP A 488 19.02 3.11 -16.67
N ASN A 489 18.14 2.49 -15.86
CA ASN A 489 17.50 3.10 -14.69
C ASN A 489 16.87 2.01 -13.79
N ALA A 490 17.70 1.05 -13.40
CA ALA A 490 17.35 -0.02 -12.46
C ALA A 490 17.68 0.38 -11.01
N GLU A 491 17.19 1.55 -10.57
CA GLU A 491 17.26 1.95 -9.16
C GLU A 491 16.04 1.41 -8.40
N ARG A 492 16.32 0.64 -7.35
CA ARG A 492 15.46 0.02 -6.33
C ARG A 492 13.99 0.49 -6.31
N ARG A 493 13.15 -0.12 -7.15
CA ARG A 493 11.69 0.10 -7.16
C ARG A 493 11.01 -0.75 -6.07
N VAL A 494 10.89 -0.16 -4.88
CA VAL A 494 10.04 -0.70 -3.81
C VAL A 494 8.57 -0.68 -4.28
N PRO A 495 7.76 -1.72 -4.04
CA PRO A 495 6.51 -1.84 -4.79
C PRO A 495 5.24 -1.88 -3.93
N GLY A 496 4.18 -1.28 -4.50
CA GLY A 496 3.04 -0.79 -3.74
C GLY A 496 3.29 0.68 -3.39
N ASN A 497 2.87 1.59 -4.26
CA ASN A 497 3.28 2.99 -4.24
C ASN A 497 2.75 3.74 -3.00
N ILE A 498 3.55 3.81 -1.92
CA ILE A 498 3.39 4.78 -0.82
C ILE A 498 4.75 5.21 -0.20
N ILE A 499 5.78 5.57 -0.99
CA ILE A 499 7.06 6.12 -0.45
C ILE A 499 7.51 7.39 -1.19
N ASP A 500 8.35 8.20 -0.52
CA ASP A 500 9.29 9.22 -1.03
C ASP A 500 8.85 10.71 -1.10
N ASN A 501 9.15 11.51 -0.07
CA ASN A 501 9.00 12.97 -0.06
C ASN A 501 10.38 13.65 -0.17
N ARG A 502 10.86 13.97 -1.37
CA ARG A 502 12.15 14.68 -1.52
C ARG A 502 12.08 16.10 -0.95
N THR A 503 13.00 16.39 -0.03
CA THR A 503 13.53 17.74 0.19
C THR A 503 15.03 17.68 -0.07
N GLU A 504 15.50 18.32 -1.15
CA GLU A 504 16.94 18.48 -1.42
C GLU A 504 17.48 19.72 -0.70
N GLU A 505 18.74 19.64 -0.23
CA GLU A 505 19.36 20.72 0.55
C GLU A 505 19.57 21.99 -0.31
N SER A 506 19.01 23.12 0.12
CA SER A 506 19.44 24.45 -0.35
C SER A 506 20.33 25.13 0.70
N GLY A 507 21.40 25.77 0.23
CA GLY A 507 22.62 25.96 1.02
C GLY A 507 22.54 27.00 2.15
N ALA A 508 23.21 26.68 3.27
CA ALA A 508 23.38 27.59 4.40
C ALA A 508 24.26 28.82 4.03
N GLY A 509 23.61 29.97 3.86
CA GLY A 509 24.28 31.26 3.68
C GLY A 509 24.91 31.77 4.98
N THR A 510 26.20 32.10 4.97
CA THR A 510 26.92 32.65 6.12
C THR A 510 26.45 34.08 6.45
N GLY A 511 25.70 34.26 7.55
CA GLY A 511 25.26 35.56 8.06
C GLY A 511 25.81 35.86 9.46
N THR A 512 26.50 36.99 9.63
CA THR A 512 27.16 37.36 10.89
C THR A 512 26.28 38.17 11.84
N GLY A 513 26.11 37.68 13.07
CA GLY A 513 26.06 38.50 14.30
C GLY A 513 24.74 39.18 14.69
N SER A 514 24.22 38.82 15.86
CA SER A 514 24.17 39.74 17.02
C SER A 514 23.71 39.00 18.28
N GLU A 515 24.20 39.42 19.45
CA GLU A 515 23.83 38.86 20.74
C GLU A 515 22.46 39.37 21.19
N ALA A 516 21.59 38.46 21.65
CA ALA A 516 20.37 38.80 22.38
C ALA A 516 20.15 37.83 23.55
N THR A 517 20.53 38.25 24.75
CA THR A 517 20.23 37.54 25.99
C THR A 517 18.76 37.71 26.36
N VAL A 518 18.00 36.60 26.40
CA VAL A 518 16.69 36.55 27.05
C VAL A 518 16.64 35.36 28.01
N THR A 519 16.19 35.62 29.22
CA THR A 519 16.27 34.70 30.37
C THR A 519 14.99 33.88 30.58
N GLY A 520 15.12 32.56 30.58
CA GLY A 520 14.43 31.66 31.50
C GLY A 520 12.99 31.24 31.21
N ALA A 521 12.82 29.98 30.79
CA ALA A 521 11.89 29.01 31.38
C ALA A 521 12.37 27.60 30.99
N GLY A 522 12.42 26.65 31.93
CA GLY A 522 13.24 25.44 31.77
C GLY A 522 12.57 24.30 31.00
N SER A 523 13.30 23.71 30.05
CA SER A 523 13.20 22.28 29.72
C SER A 523 14.45 21.58 30.27
N VAL A 524 14.25 20.51 31.05
CA VAL A 524 15.37 19.74 31.61
C VAL A 524 15.83 18.73 30.57
N THR A 525 16.88 19.08 29.84
CA THR A 525 17.63 18.13 29.01
C THR A 525 18.42 17.19 29.91
N HIS A 526 17.81 16.07 30.30
CA HIS A 526 18.56 14.96 30.88
C HIS A 526 19.36 14.27 29.78
N ALA A 527 20.65 14.62 29.69
CA ALA A 527 21.66 13.77 29.08
C ALA A 527 21.67 12.44 29.85
N TYR A 528 21.10 11.40 29.24
CA TYR A 528 21.08 10.08 29.84
C TYR A 528 22.46 9.43 29.73
N SER A 529 23.00 9.05 30.88
CA SER A 529 24.10 8.08 30.97
C SER A 529 23.66 6.76 30.33
N ALA A 530 24.60 6.04 29.73
CA ALA A 530 24.37 4.72 29.14
C ALA A 530 24.32 3.62 30.22
N ASP A 531 23.48 3.82 31.23
CA ASP A 531 23.24 2.86 32.29
C ASP A 531 22.06 1.94 31.92
N ASP A 532 22.33 0.65 32.08
CA ASP A 532 21.52 -0.53 31.76
C ASP A 532 19.98 -0.36 31.81
N PRO A 533 19.26 -0.53 30.67
CA PRO A 533 17.80 -0.41 30.62
C PRO A 533 17.03 -1.55 31.31
N ASP A 534 17.70 -2.64 31.72
CA ASP A 534 17.02 -3.85 32.22
C ASP A 534 16.41 -3.67 33.63
N GLN A 535 16.69 -2.54 34.31
CA GLN A 535 16.08 -2.21 35.61
C GLN A 535 14.63 -1.69 35.49
N GLY A 536 13.71 -2.62 35.19
CA GLY A 536 12.28 -2.43 35.44
C GLY A 536 11.32 -2.84 34.31
N GLY A 537 11.77 -3.62 33.32
CA GLY A 537 10.91 -4.07 32.22
C GLY A 537 10.38 -2.92 31.36
N ARG A 538 11.18 -1.86 31.20
CA ARG A 538 10.92 -0.76 30.27
C ARG A 538 11.66 -1.02 28.97
N ILE A 539 11.00 -0.75 27.86
CA ILE A 539 11.57 -0.89 26.51
C ILE A 539 11.59 0.49 25.85
N LEU A 540 12.54 0.72 24.92
CA LEU A 540 12.60 1.95 24.16
C LEU A 540 11.77 1.83 22.88
N VAL A 541 11.11 2.93 22.54
CA VAL A 541 10.42 3.12 21.27
C VAL A 541 10.93 4.40 20.62
N TYR A 542 11.45 4.28 19.41
CA TYR A 542 11.99 5.38 18.61
C TYR A 542 10.95 5.82 17.59
N ARG A 543 10.54 7.09 17.63
CA ARG A 543 9.52 7.63 16.70
C ARG A 543 9.96 8.97 16.13
N LEU A 544 9.45 9.30 14.95
CA LEU A 544 9.61 10.64 14.36
C LEU A 544 8.95 11.69 15.25
N THR A 545 9.60 12.84 15.43
CA THR A 545 8.98 14.04 16.00
C THR A 545 8.15 14.75 14.95
N ARG A 546 7.44 15.84 15.28
CA ARG A 546 6.74 16.67 14.28
C ARG A 546 7.70 17.19 13.19
N GLN A 547 8.91 17.62 13.58
CA GLN A 547 9.98 18.00 12.65
C GLN A 547 10.57 16.78 11.91
N GLY A 548 10.59 15.61 12.55
CA GLY A 548 10.99 14.34 11.94
C GLY A 548 10.03 13.88 10.84
N LEU A 549 8.74 14.17 10.94
CA LEU A 549 7.75 13.90 9.90
C LEU A 549 7.97 14.79 8.67
N ASP A 550 8.21 16.09 8.88
CA ASP A 550 8.52 17.05 7.81
C ASP A 550 9.77 16.65 7.00
N LEU A 551 10.74 15.99 7.67
CA LEU A 551 12.02 15.56 7.08
C LEU A 551 12.16 14.03 7.06
N ALA A 552 11.04 13.29 6.99
CA ALA A 552 11.01 11.83 7.17
C ALA A 552 11.97 11.10 6.21
N ASN A 553 12.06 11.55 4.95
CA ASN A 553 13.01 11.03 3.97
C ASN A 553 14.48 11.20 4.40
N SER A 554 14.86 12.38 4.88
CA SER A 554 16.21 12.65 5.40
C SER A 554 16.54 11.81 6.62
N VAL A 555 15.51 11.36 7.37
CA VAL A 555 15.66 10.36 8.44
C VAL A 555 15.83 8.96 7.87
N PHE A 556 15.05 8.56 6.86
CA PHE A 556 15.12 7.22 6.26
C PHE A 556 16.43 6.93 5.54
N VAL A 557 16.97 7.90 4.79
CA VAL A 557 18.27 7.78 4.10
C VAL A 557 19.41 7.47 5.06
N GLU A 558 19.32 7.91 6.32
CA GLU A 558 20.32 7.60 7.34
C GLU A 558 20.35 6.11 7.70
N PHE A 559 19.35 5.28 7.34
CA PHE A 559 19.30 3.83 7.61
C PHE A 559 19.61 2.94 6.42
N ILE A 560 19.70 3.51 5.21
CA ILE A 560 20.31 2.88 4.03
C ILE A 560 21.83 2.71 4.26
#